data_AF-A0A3R7L3K0-F1
#
_entry.id   AF-A0A3R7L3K0-F1
#
_cell.length_a   1.000
_cell.length_b   1.000
_cell.length_c   1.000
_cell.angle_alpha   90.00
_cell.angle_beta   90.00
_cell.angle_gamma   90.00
#
_symmetry.space_group_name_H-M   'P 1'
#
loop_
_entity.id
_entity.type
_entity.pdbx_description
1 polymer ?
#
loop_
_entity_poly.entity_id
_entity_poly.type
_entity_poly.pdbx_seq_one_letter_code
_entity_poly.pdbx_strand_id
1 'polypeptide(L)'
;MQPGGSAHLRRRVSAVGLAAAAARYWLPPCLTPPRQFHGRTGRGDLFFVNADARRHNGRTLGQLRGLRHGSQATSPESGQLHYKKLMSDAVGEAARSGSEQYRHAACTWSYLLPSLLRCAELAVAEKLWSKLSRLELNAKKEEAALLTGREKQSVQSGQDLFRYELHQRLPLLEESVFSAELHELVSWFTVARRAWVRLPTTSPSHSADISADDLALMERAFLPSRDVFSAVAAPTAFRDTTPESCQTYDMALRVARLTDVVIVRVSEEMLRLANAEGVGEGGRKSARLIAKEKMMRQRLVDELCWHGIPYQAVVSSNEMEGGDGEGARPCNAPTAPASAPSAETGAEHHTSTERKERKCVPV
;
A
#
# COMPACT_ATOMS: atom_id res chain seq x y z
N MET A 1 -21.83 -66.85 -2.28
CA MET A 1 -22.07 -65.39 -2.27
C MET A 1 -21.06 -64.76 -1.33
N GLN A 2 -20.12 -63.98 -1.86
CA GLN A 2 -19.10 -63.26 -1.09
C GLN A 2 -19.62 -61.89 -0.64
N PRO A 3 -19.31 -61.41 0.57
CA PRO A 3 -19.35 -60.00 0.89
C PRO A 3 -17.97 -59.36 0.65
N GLY A 4 -17.97 -58.27 -0.12
CA GLY A 4 -16.78 -57.49 -0.48
C GLY A 4 -16.25 -56.63 0.68
N GLY A 5 -14.92 -56.55 0.76
CA GLY A 5 -14.21 -55.68 1.70
C GLY A 5 -14.19 -54.22 1.26
N SER A 6 -14.51 -53.31 2.19
CA SER A 6 -14.37 -51.87 2.00
C SER A 6 -13.00 -51.44 2.52
N ALA A 7 -12.12 -50.98 1.62
CA ALA A 7 -10.81 -50.44 1.97
C ALA A 7 -10.95 -49.00 2.46
N HIS A 8 -10.70 -48.77 3.75
CA HIS A 8 -10.56 -47.42 4.31
C HIS A 8 -9.24 -46.78 3.85
N LEU A 9 -9.32 -45.93 2.82
CA LEU A 9 -8.24 -45.00 2.47
C LEU A 9 -8.15 -43.91 3.56
N ARG A 10 -7.23 -44.10 4.51
CA ARG A 10 -6.74 -43.04 5.39
C ARG A 10 -6.00 -42.00 4.55
N ARG A 11 -6.68 -40.90 4.18
CA ARG A 11 -6.03 -39.69 3.66
C ARG A 11 -5.06 -39.17 4.72
N ARG A 12 -3.75 -39.31 4.45
CA ARG A 12 -2.73 -38.54 5.17
C ARG A 12 -2.90 -37.08 4.77
N VAL A 13 -3.42 -36.27 5.69
CA VAL A 13 -3.41 -34.81 5.57
C VAL A 13 -1.97 -34.37 5.79
N SER A 14 -1.35 -33.79 4.76
CA SER A 14 0.00 -33.23 4.84
C SER A 14 0.04 -32.06 5.82
N ALA A 15 1.03 -32.06 6.72
CA ALA A 15 1.24 -31.03 7.74
C ALA A 15 1.46 -29.62 7.17
N VAL A 16 1.75 -29.50 5.87
CA VAL A 16 1.89 -28.22 5.15
C VAL A 16 0.55 -27.46 5.08
N GLY A 17 -0.59 -28.17 5.11
CA GLY A 17 -1.92 -27.54 5.14
C GLY A 17 -2.30 -26.90 6.48
N LEU A 18 -1.60 -27.26 7.58
CA LEU A 18 -1.87 -26.71 8.92
C LEU A 18 -1.14 -25.39 9.16
N ALA A 19 0.03 -25.17 8.55
CA ALA A 19 0.74 -23.88 8.65
C ALA A 19 0.03 -22.76 7.87
N ALA A 20 -0.52 -23.07 6.69
CA ALA A 20 -1.38 -22.15 5.93
C ALA A 20 -2.72 -21.88 6.64
N ALA A 21 -3.22 -22.84 7.43
CA ALA A 21 -4.36 -22.61 8.31
C ALA A 21 -3.99 -21.75 9.52
N ALA A 22 -2.78 -21.89 10.08
CA ALA A 22 -2.30 -21.08 11.20
C ALA A 22 -2.15 -19.59 10.84
N ALA A 23 -1.74 -19.27 9.60
CA ALA A 23 -1.70 -17.89 9.11
C ALA A 23 -3.09 -17.21 9.04
N ARG A 24 -4.19 -17.99 9.00
CA ARG A 24 -5.57 -17.45 9.10
C ARG A 24 -5.93 -16.96 10.50
N TYR A 25 -5.12 -17.26 11.52
CA TYR A 25 -5.39 -16.91 12.92
C TYR A 25 -4.56 -15.73 13.45
N TRP A 26 -3.67 -15.14 12.63
CA TRP A 26 -2.76 -14.06 13.08
C TRP A 26 -3.20 -12.65 12.70
N LEU A 27 -4.25 -12.52 11.89
CA LEU A 27 -5.02 -11.27 11.85
C LEU A 27 -6.09 -11.39 12.95
N PRO A 28 -6.14 -10.45 13.91
CA PRO A 28 -7.33 -10.34 14.74
C PRO A 28 -8.51 -10.28 13.79
N PRO A 29 -9.59 -11.05 14.00
CA PRO A 29 -10.79 -10.85 13.22
C PRO A 29 -11.27 -9.43 13.51
N CYS A 30 -10.95 -8.50 12.61
CA CYS A 30 -11.59 -7.18 12.50
C CYS A 30 -13.07 -7.33 12.11
N LEU A 31 -13.60 -8.56 12.12
CA LEU A 31 -14.99 -8.95 11.93
C LEU A 31 -15.81 -8.48 13.12
N THR A 32 -15.84 -7.17 13.33
CA THR A 32 -17.07 -6.57 13.81
C THR A 32 -18.12 -6.91 12.75
N PRO A 33 -19.22 -7.59 13.11
CA PRO A 33 -20.27 -7.86 12.16
C PRO A 33 -20.70 -6.53 11.54
N PRO A 34 -21.00 -6.47 10.22
CA PRO A 34 -21.44 -5.23 9.59
C PRO A 34 -22.74 -4.78 10.23
N ARG A 35 -22.64 -3.92 11.25
CA ARG A 35 -23.79 -3.23 11.80
C ARG A 35 -24.20 -2.21 10.76
N GLN A 36 -25.39 -2.42 10.20
CA GLN A 36 -25.95 -1.54 9.21
C GLN A 36 -26.34 -0.23 9.89
N PHE A 37 -25.44 0.75 9.93
CA PHE A 37 -25.84 2.10 10.26
C PHE A 37 -26.70 2.63 9.12
N HIS A 38 -27.97 2.90 9.40
CA HIS A 38 -28.91 3.39 8.41
C HIS A 38 -28.80 4.91 8.35
N GLY A 39 -28.67 5.46 7.15
CA GLY A 39 -28.93 6.87 6.90
C GLY A 39 -27.73 7.80 6.79
N ARG A 40 -26.49 7.31 6.57
CA ARG A 40 -25.34 8.09 6.05
C ARG A 40 -24.12 7.24 5.67
N THR A 41 -23.05 7.91 5.22
CA THR A 41 -21.76 7.36 4.72
C THR A 41 -21.33 6.11 5.46
N GLY A 42 -21.31 5.01 4.73
CA GLY A 42 -20.99 3.69 5.22
C GLY A 42 -19.49 3.39 5.19
N ARG A 43 -19.16 2.15 5.54
CA ARG A 43 -17.79 1.67 5.56
C ARG A 43 -17.17 1.74 4.16
N GLY A 44 -16.08 2.50 4.04
CA GLY A 44 -15.35 2.71 2.79
C GLY A 44 -15.88 3.83 1.91
N ASP A 45 -16.96 4.54 2.30
CA ASP A 45 -17.37 5.72 1.56
C ASP A 45 -16.34 6.85 1.69
N LEU A 46 -16.08 7.56 0.59
CA LEU A 46 -15.09 8.64 0.55
C LEU A 46 -15.67 9.99 0.93
N PHE A 47 -16.99 10.13 0.86
CA PHE A 47 -17.64 11.36 1.27
C PHE A 47 -17.73 11.35 2.80
N PHE A 48 -17.41 12.47 3.44
CA PHE A 48 -17.63 12.63 4.88
C PHE A 48 -18.93 13.38 5.11
N VAL A 49 -19.89 12.75 5.80
CA VAL A 49 -21.14 13.40 6.18
C VAL A 49 -21.36 13.25 7.68
N ASN A 50 -21.31 14.37 8.40
CA ASN A 50 -21.75 14.40 9.79
C ASN A 50 -23.28 14.28 9.83
N ALA A 51 -23.82 13.15 10.32
CA ALA A 51 -25.25 12.85 10.42
C ALA A 51 -26.08 13.89 11.17
N ASP A 52 -25.50 14.45 12.22
CA ASP A 52 -26.20 15.39 13.08
C ASP A 52 -26.19 16.80 12.47
N ALA A 53 -25.23 17.07 11.58
CA ALA A 53 -25.12 18.34 10.87
C ALA A 53 -25.80 18.30 9.49
N ARG A 54 -26.78 19.20 9.27
CA ARG A 54 -27.48 19.34 7.97
C ARG A 54 -26.78 20.30 7.03
N ARG A 55 -25.45 20.16 6.86
CA ARG A 55 -24.61 21.10 6.08
C ARG A 55 -24.93 21.14 4.58
N HIS A 56 -25.52 20.08 4.04
CA HIS A 56 -25.82 19.95 2.61
C HIS A 56 -27.28 20.28 2.25
N ASN A 57 -28.09 20.72 3.21
CA ASN A 57 -29.50 21.05 2.95
C ASN A 57 -29.66 22.54 2.68
N GLY A 58 -30.29 22.89 1.55
CA GLY A 58 -30.65 24.28 1.23
C GLY A 58 -31.88 24.81 1.97
N ARG A 59 -32.49 24.02 2.86
CA ARG A 59 -33.70 24.38 3.60
C ARG A 59 -33.56 24.06 5.09
N THR A 60 -34.04 24.97 5.93
CA THR A 60 -34.16 24.79 7.38
C THR A 60 -35.05 23.59 7.70
N LEU A 61 -34.71 22.85 8.76
CA LEU A 61 -35.47 21.67 9.17
C LEU A 61 -36.85 22.07 9.72
N GLY A 62 -37.90 21.83 8.93
CA GLY A 62 -39.28 22.05 9.37
C GLY A 62 -39.92 20.83 10.06
N GLN A 63 -39.57 19.61 9.63
CA GLN A 63 -40.12 18.38 10.18
C GLN A 63 -39.01 17.34 10.38
N LEU A 64 -38.82 16.89 11.61
CA LEU A 64 -37.92 15.79 11.95
C LEU A 64 -38.66 14.45 11.81
N ARG A 65 -38.04 13.50 11.12
CA ARG A 65 -38.54 12.11 10.98
C ARG A 65 -37.96 11.23 12.08
N GLY A 66 -38.63 10.11 12.38
CA GLY A 66 -38.16 9.14 13.37
C GLY A 66 -38.33 9.62 14.82
N LEU A 67 -39.31 10.49 15.08
CA LEU A 67 -39.67 10.91 16.43
C LEU A 67 -40.45 9.80 17.16
N ARG A 68 -40.15 9.64 18.44
CA ARG A 68 -40.82 8.70 19.35
C ARG A 68 -41.86 9.40 20.23
N HIS A 69 -41.56 10.60 20.71
CA HIS A 69 -42.38 11.33 21.69
C HIS A 69 -42.66 12.76 21.24
N GLY A 70 -43.81 13.32 21.65
CA GLY A 70 -44.17 14.72 21.34
C GLY A 70 -43.22 15.75 21.99
N SER A 71 -42.58 15.42 23.11
CA SER A 71 -41.57 16.27 23.77
C SER A 71 -40.35 16.56 22.88
N GLN A 72 -40.12 15.75 21.85
CA GLN A 72 -39.02 15.94 20.91
C GLN A 72 -39.23 17.10 19.93
N ALA A 73 -40.39 17.76 19.96
CA ALA A 73 -40.64 18.97 19.18
C ALA A 73 -39.70 20.13 19.59
N THR A 74 -39.39 20.24 20.88
CA THR A 74 -38.49 21.28 21.42
C THR A 74 -37.17 20.72 21.95
N SER A 75 -37.16 19.45 22.38
CA SER A 75 -35.98 18.78 22.94
C SER A 75 -35.75 17.42 22.26
N PRO A 76 -35.08 17.38 21.09
CA PRO A 76 -35.01 16.17 20.28
C PRO A 76 -34.20 15.01 20.89
N GLU A 77 -33.28 15.30 21.82
CA GLU A 77 -32.37 14.31 22.41
C GLU A 77 -31.55 13.52 21.36
N SER A 78 -31.21 14.16 20.23
CA SER A 78 -30.67 13.50 19.03
C SER A 78 -29.29 12.86 19.21
N GLY A 79 -28.55 13.23 20.26
CA GLY A 79 -27.27 12.59 20.61
C GLY A 79 -27.43 11.24 21.31
N GLN A 80 -28.60 10.95 21.88
CA GLN A 80 -28.85 9.68 22.58
C GLN A 80 -29.03 8.54 21.56
N LEU A 81 -28.31 7.45 21.73
CA LEU A 81 -28.22 6.35 20.75
C LEU A 81 -29.60 5.81 20.32
N HIS A 82 -30.54 5.66 21.26
CA HIS A 82 -31.89 5.16 20.97
C HIS A 82 -32.68 6.08 20.04
N TYR A 83 -32.65 7.40 20.29
CA TYR A 83 -33.35 8.37 19.44
C TYR A 83 -32.60 8.60 18.13
N LYS A 84 -31.26 8.65 18.16
CA LYS A 84 -30.41 8.76 16.98
C LYS A 84 -30.68 7.64 15.98
N LYS A 85 -30.83 6.40 16.46
CA LYS A 85 -31.20 5.25 15.63
C LYS A 85 -32.53 5.47 14.92
N LEU A 86 -33.59 5.79 15.66
CA LEU A 86 -34.93 6.01 15.08
C LEU A 86 -34.93 7.12 14.03
N MET A 87 -34.22 8.22 14.30
CA MET A 87 -34.10 9.34 13.38
C MET A 87 -33.32 8.97 12.11
N SER A 88 -32.20 8.25 12.25
CA SER A 88 -31.32 7.90 11.14
C SER A 88 -31.93 6.81 10.24
N ASP A 89 -32.59 5.81 10.84
CA ASP A 89 -33.30 4.73 10.14
C ASP A 89 -34.47 5.26 9.30
N ALA A 90 -35.08 6.38 9.70
CA ALA A 90 -36.21 7.00 9.02
C ALA A 90 -35.82 7.86 7.79
N VAL A 91 -34.53 8.07 7.54
CA VAL A 91 -34.04 8.82 6.37
C VAL A 91 -33.76 7.87 5.22
N GLY A 92 -34.42 8.09 4.07
CA GLY A 92 -34.06 7.48 2.80
C GLY A 92 -32.93 8.28 2.16
N GLU A 93 -31.70 7.78 2.18
CA GLU A 93 -30.55 8.41 1.51
C GLU A 93 -30.05 7.58 0.31
N ALA A 94 -29.54 8.29 -0.71
CA ALA A 94 -29.12 7.76 -2.00
C ALA A 94 -27.80 6.95 -2.00
N ALA A 95 -26.96 7.11 -0.97
CA ALA A 95 -25.75 6.28 -0.82
C ALA A 95 -26.07 4.82 -0.44
N ARG A 96 -27.34 4.54 -0.13
CA ARG A 96 -27.83 3.20 0.19
C ARG A 96 -28.45 2.59 -1.05
N SER A 97 -27.93 1.45 -1.49
CA SER A 97 -28.69 0.55 -2.33
C SER A 97 -29.84 -0.01 -1.48
N GLY A 98 -31.08 0.28 -1.86
CA GLY A 98 -32.27 -0.31 -1.25
C GLY A 98 -32.20 -1.84 -1.25
N SER A 99 -32.98 -2.50 -0.40
CA SER A 99 -33.01 -3.98 -0.33
C SER A 99 -33.33 -4.64 -1.68
N GLU A 100 -34.06 -3.93 -2.54
CA GLU A 100 -34.48 -4.36 -3.87
C GLU A 100 -33.51 -3.93 -4.98
N GLN A 101 -32.52 -3.09 -4.66
CA GLN A 101 -31.55 -2.59 -5.63
C GLN A 101 -30.30 -3.46 -5.67
N TYR A 102 -29.77 -3.66 -6.87
CA TYR A 102 -28.47 -4.30 -7.05
C TYR A 102 -27.39 -3.55 -6.23
N ARG A 103 -26.57 -4.31 -5.51
CA ARG A 103 -25.48 -3.79 -4.69
C ARG A 103 -24.17 -3.93 -5.44
N HIS A 104 -23.43 -2.83 -5.56
CA HIS A 104 -22.10 -2.85 -6.13
C HIS A 104 -21.15 -3.69 -5.26
N ALA A 105 -20.25 -4.45 -5.89
CA ALA A 105 -19.18 -5.20 -5.21
C ALA A 105 -18.06 -4.27 -4.71
N ALA A 106 -18.40 -3.29 -3.87
CA ALA A 106 -17.47 -2.24 -3.42
C ALA A 106 -16.35 -2.76 -2.49
N CYS A 107 -16.48 -3.99 -1.98
CA CYS A 107 -15.51 -4.65 -1.11
C CYS A 107 -14.54 -5.57 -1.89
N THR A 108 -14.42 -5.48 -3.22
CA THR A 108 -13.48 -6.32 -3.99
C THR A 108 -12.21 -5.59 -4.36
N TRP A 109 -11.08 -6.29 -4.35
CA TRP A 109 -9.80 -5.75 -4.81
C TRP A 109 -9.85 -5.26 -6.26
N SER A 110 -10.56 -5.99 -7.13
CA SER A 110 -10.87 -5.60 -8.51
C SER A 110 -11.50 -4.22 -8.65
N TYR A 111 -12.21 -3.74 -7.63
CA TYR A 111 -12.80 -2.41 -7.62
C TYR A 111 -11.94 -1.39 -6.85
N LEU A 112 -11.44 -1.79 -5.67
CA LEU A 112 -10.74 -0.91 -4.75
C LEU A 112 -9.40 -0.41 -5.32
N LEU A 113 -8.62 -1.28 -5.97
CA LEU A 113 -7.33 -0.89 -6.53
C LEU A 113 -7.46 0.05 -7.72
N PRO A 114 -8.35 -0.20 -8.70
CA PRO A 114 -8.62 0.80 -9.74
C PRO A 114 -9.17 2.12 -9.19
N SER A 115 -9.92 2.12 -8.08
CA SER A 115 -10.35 3.37 -7.41
C SER A 115 -9.14 4.18 -6.93
N LEU A 116 -8.24 3.53 -6.18
CA LEU A 116 -7.01 4.14 -5.68
C LEU A 116 -6.08 4.59 -6.82
N LEU A 117 -6.02 3.83 -7.91
CA LEU A 117 -5.25 4.22 -9.10
C LEU A 117 -5.79 5.51 -9.71
N ARG A 118 -7.11 5.59 -9.94
CA ARG A 118 -7.75 6.80 -10.47
C ARG A 118 -7.52 7.99 -9.56
N CYS A 119 -7.56 7.79 -8.24
CA CYS A 119 -7.21 8.82 -7.26
C CYS A 119 -5.79 9.34 -7.46
N ALA A 120 -4.80 8.44 -7.59
CA ALA A 120 -3.41 8.80 -7.85
C ALA A 120 -3.21 9.51 -9.19
N GLU A 121 -3.91 9.08 -10.25
CA GLU A 121 -3.85 9.68 -11.58
C GLU A 121 -4.45 11.08 -11.62
N LEU A 122 -5.57 11.30 -10.92
CA LEU A 122 -6.21 12.62 -10.80
C LEU A 122 -5.38 13.57 -9.93
N ALA A 123 -4.77 13.05 -8.87
CA ALA A 123 -3.96 13.82 -7.93
C ALA A 123 -2.63 14.28 -8.55
N VAL A 124 -1.94 13.39 -9.26
CA VAL A 124 -0.64 13.66 -9.90
C VAL A 124 -0.79 13.46 -11.40
N ALA A 125 -0.94 14.57 -12.12
CA ALA A 125 -1.13 14.54 -13.57
C ALA A 125 0.03 13.83 -14.30
N GLU A 126 -0.28 13.19 -15.44
CA GLU A 126 0.67 12.33 -16.15
C GLU A 126 1.97 13.05 -16.56
N LYS A 127 1.90 14.33 -16.91
CA LYS A 127 3.08 15.15 -17.21
C LYS A 127 4.03 15.28 -16.01
N LEU A 128 3.46 15.46 -14.81
CA LEU A 128 4.21 15.56 -13.57
C LEU A 128 4.76 14.19 -13.16
N TRP A 129 3.96 13.14 -13.31
CA TRP A 129 4.41 11.76 -13.10
C TRP A 129 5.63 11.41 -13.98
N SER A 130 5.54 11.67 -15.29
CA SER A 130 6.65 11.47 -16.23
C SER A 130 7.90 12.27 -15.85
N LYS A 131 7.72 13.51 -15.36
CA LYS A 131 8.84 14.33 -14.86
C LYS A 131 9.46 13.72 -13.60
N LEU A 132 8.66 13.24 -12.65
CA LEU A 132 9.13 12.55 -11.45
C LEU A 132 9.90 11.28 -11.79
N SER A 133 9.38 10.44 -12.69
CA SER A 133 10.06 9.21 -13.13
C SER A 133 11.38 9.51 -13.83
N ARG A 134 11.44 10.55 -14.67
CA ARG A 134 12.70 11.00 -15.29
C ARG A 134 13.70 11.49 -14.25
N LEU A 135 13.25 12.24 -13.25
CA LEU A 135 14.13 12.74 -12.19
C LEU A 135 14.68 11.59 -11.34
N GLU A 136 13.87 10.57 -11.04
CA GLU A 136 14.32 9.36 -10.33
C GLU A 136 15.38 8.58 -11.12
N LEU A 137 15.19 8.40 -12.44
CA LEU A 137 16.16 7.70 -13.30
C LEU A 137 17.43 8.51 -13.55
N ASN A 138 17.33 9.83 -13.61
CA ASN A 138 18.44 10.74 -13.92
C ASN A 138 19.03 11.42 -12.68
N ALA A 139 18.68 10.99 -11.45
CA ALA A 139 19.21 11.56 -10.22
C ALA A 139 20.75 11.56 -10.18
N LYS A 140 21.38 10.65 -10.94
CA LYS A 140 22.84 10.54 -11.12
C LYS A 140 23.45 11.46 -12.19
N LYS A 141 22.65 12.29 -12.87
CA LYS A 141 23.10 13.25 -13.90
C LYS A 141 22.72 14.66 -13.47
N GLU A 142 23.72 15.53 -13.34
CA GLU A 142 23.64 16.88 -12.73
C GLU A 142 22.74 17.89 -13.48
N GLU A 143 22.14 17.54 -14.62
CA GLU A 143 21.30 18.45 -15.45
C GLU A 143 19.80 18.11 -15.44
N ALA A 144 19.28 17.50 -14.37
CA ALA A 144 17.86 17.20 -14.30
C ALA A 144 17.02 18.41 -13.85
N ALA A 145 16.14 18.91 -14.72
CA ALA A 145 15.26 20.04 -14.45
C ALA A 145 14.42 19.82 -13.17
N LEU A 146 14.69 20.63 -12.15
CA LEU A 146 14.10 20.51 -10.81
C LEU A 146 12.57 20.68 -10.82
N LEU A 147 11.93 20.15 -9.78
CA LEU A 147 10.52 20.41 -9.50
C LEU A 147 10.33 21.84 -9.00
N THR A 148 9.36 22.54 -9.58
CA THR A 148 8.89 23.83 -9.08
C THR A 148 8.17 23.67 -7.74
N GLY A 149 8.05 24.76 -6.96
CA GLY A 149 7.31 24.72 -5.69
C GLY A 149 5.86 24.26 -5.84
N ARG A 150 5.19 24.65 -6.94
CA ARG A 150 3.82 24.23 -7.25
C ARG A 150 3.73 22.73 -7.53
N GLU A 151 4.70 22.18 -8.28
CA GLU A 151 4.76 20.73 -8.54
C GLU A 151 4.99 19.96 -7.25
N LYS A 152 5.91 20.41 -6.38
CA LYS A 152 6.14 19.80 -5.07
C LYS A 152 4.86 19.81 -4.22
N GLN A 153 4.15 20.94 -4.15
CA GLN A 153 2.88 21.03 -3.44
C GLN A 153 1.81 20.12 -4.04
N SER A 154 1.72 20.03 -5.37
CA SER A 154 0.76 19.14 -6.05
C SER A 154 1.02 17.67 -5.71
N VAL A 155 2.28 17.24 -5.64
CA VAL A 155 2.63 15.88 -5.22
C VAL A 155 2.22 15.65 -3.77
N GLN A 156 2.54 16.58 -2.86
CA GLN A 156 2.17 16.45 -1.44
C GLN A 156 0.66 16.36 -1.25
N SER A 157 -0.12 17.26 -1.87
CA SER A 157 -1.59 17.20 -1.81
C SER A 157 -2.14 15.90 -2.40
N GLY A 158 -1.49 15.36 -3.43
CA GLY A 158 -1.85 14.07 -4.00
C GLY A 158 -1.57 12.89 -3.08
N GLN A 159 -0.43 12.90 -2.40
CA GLN A 159 -0.09 11.92 -1.37
C GLN A 159 -1.06 11.97 -0.19
N ASP A 160 -1.46 13.17 0.25
CA ASP A 160 -2.42 13.36 1.33
C ASP A 160 -3.81 12.83 0.94
N LEU A 161 -4.24 13.08 -0.31
CA LEU A 161 -5.50 12.57 -0.85
C LEU A 161 -5.48 11.03 -0.97
N PHE A 162 -4.39 10.47 -1.50
CA PHE A 162 -4.20 9.02 -1.56
C PHE A 162 -4.23 8.38 -0.18
N ARG A 163 -3.54 8.99 0.80
CA ARG A 163 -3.57 8.55 2.20
C ARG A 163 -4.98 8.62 2.76
N TYR A 164 -5.75 9.67 2.49
CA TYR A 164 -7.14 9.77 2.91
C TYR A 164 -8.01 8.65 2.32
N GLU A 165 -7.95 8.43 1.00
CA GLU A 165 -8.72 7.37 0.35
C GLU A 165 -8.31 5.99 0.87
N LEU A 166 -7.01 5.74 0.99
CA LEU A 166 -6.50 4.49 1.55
C LEU A 166 -7.01 4.29 2.98
N HIS A 167 -7.05 5.32 3.82
CA HIS A 167 -7.60 5.23 5.17
C HIS A 167 -9.06 4.76 5.17
N GLN A 168 -9.90 5.32 4.27
CA GLN A 168 -11.30 4.89 4.16
C GLN A 168 -11.43 3.46 3.62
N ARG A 169 -10.61 3.07 2.66
CA ARG A 169 -10.68 1.77 1.99
C ARG A 169 -9.95 0.64 2.72
N LEU A 170 -9.05 0.95 3.64
CA LEU A 170 -8.19 -0.02 4.32
C LEU A 170 -8.96 -1.18 4.98
N PRO A 171 -10.07 -0.95 5.71
CA PRO A 171 -10.85 -2.06 6.25
C PRO A 171 -11.41 -3.00 5.17
N LEU A 172 -11.82 -2.47 4.02
CA LEU A 172 -12.37 -3.27 2.91
C LEU A 172 -11.27 -4.08 2.22
N LEU A 173 -10.08 -3.50 2.06
CA LEU A 173 -8.91 -4.18 1.50
C LEU A 173 -8.47 -5.35 2.39
N GLU A 174 -8.39 -5.15 3.70
CA GLU A 174 -8.05 -6.21 4.66
C GLU A 174 -9.02 -7.38 4.63
N GLU A 175 -10.32 -7.12 4.46
CA GLU A 175 -11.35 -8.16 4.43
C GLU A 175 -11.27 -9.01 3.16
N SER A 176 -10.91 -8.41 2.03
CA SER A 176 -11.00 -9.03 0.71
C SER A 176 -9.67 -9.50 0.12
N VAL A 177 -8.55 -9.31 0.84
CA VAL A 177 -7.19 -9.67 0.37
C VAL A 177 -7.05 -11.16 0.06
N PHE A 178 -7.79 -12.03 0.74
CA PHE A 178 -7.70 -13.47 0.54
C PHE A 178 -8.37 -13.94 -0.75
N SER A 179 -9.35 -13.20 -1.27
CA SER A 179 -10.02 -13.50 -2.54
C SER A 179 -9.43 -12.72 -3.72
N ALA A 180 -8.39 -11.91 -3.49
CA ALA A 180 -7.75 -11.12 -4.53
C ALA A 180 -6.95 -11.99 -5.51
N GLU A 181 -6.97 -11.59 -6.77
CA GLU A 181 -6.17 -12.23 -7.82
C GLU A 181 -4.73 -11.71 -7.83
N LEU A 182 -3.79 -12.52 -8.34
CA LEU A 182 -2.37 -12.16 -8.44
C LEU A 182 -2.13 -10.79 -9.11
N HIS A 183 -2.87 -10.48 -10.18
CA HIS A 183 -2.71 -9.21 -10.89
C HIS A 183 -3.15 -8.01 -10.03
N GLU A 184 -4.15 -8.20 -9.17
CA GLU A 184 -4.63 -7.21 -8.21
C GLU A 184 -3.59 -7.05 -7.09
N LEU A 185 -3.10 -8.14 -6.53
CA LEU A 185 -2.07 -8.11 -5.49
C LEU A 185 -0.79 -7.39 -5.95
N VAL A 186 -0.35 -7.60 -7.20
CA VAL A 186 0.76 -6.83 -7.78
C VAL A 186 0.38 -5.36 -8.00
N SER A 187 -0.89 -5.09 -8.34
CA SER A 187 -1.37 -3.73 -8.58
C SER A 187 -1.33 -2.87 -7.32
N TRP A 188 -1.44 -3.44 -6.12
CA TRP A 188 -1.24 -2.75 -4.84
C TRP A 188 0.02 -1.88 -4.81
N PHE A 189 1.15 -2.46 -5.21
CA PHE A 189 2.44 -1.77 -5.27
C PHE A 189 2.42 -0.70 -6.36
N THR A 190 1.95 -1.04 -7.56
CA THR A 190 1.94 -0.12 -8.69
C THR A 190 1.09 1.13 -8.45
N VAL A 191 -0.02 0.96 -7.71
CA VAL A 191 -0.92 2.04 -7.33
C VAL A 191 -0.26 2.97 -6.31
N ALA A 192 0.39 2.43 -5.29
CA ALA A 192 1.15 3.21 -4.33
C ALA A 192 2.33 3.94 -4.98
N ARG A 193 3.05 3.26 -5.89
CA ARG A 193 4.09 3.86 -6.73
C ARG A 193 3.54 5.04 -7.53
N ARG A 194 2.42 4.88 -8.23
CA ARG A 194 1.77 5.95 -9.02
C ARG A 194 1.35 7.17 -8.19
N ALA A 195 1.04 6.96 -6.91
CA ALA A 195 0.77 8.01 -5.94
C ALA A 195 2.06 8.65 -5.35
N TRP A 196 3.24 8.16 -5.74
CA TRP A 196 4.54 8.52 -5.17
C TRP A 196 4.64 8.23 -3.67
N VAL A 197 4.02 7.13 -3.22
CA VAL A 197 3.94 6.71 -1.81
C VAL A 197 4.71 5.41 -1.63
N ARG A 198 5.65 5.38 -0.69
CA ARG A 198 6.35 4.14 -0.33
C ARG A 198 5.53 3.38 0.71
N LEU A 199 5.21 2.12 0.41
CA LEU A 199 4.50 1.24 1.33
C LEU A 199 5.45 0.79 2.44
N PRO A 200 5.04 0.89 3.72
CA PRO A 200 5.81 0.34 4.83
C PRO A 200 5.65 -1.19 4.90
N THR A 201 6.59 -1.86 5.57
CA THR A 201 6.55 -3.29 5.95
C THR A 201 6.81 -3.42 7.44
N THR A 202 6.36 -4.49 8.11
CA THR A 202 6.65 -4.66 9.54
C THR A 202 8.07 -5.13 9.80
N SER A 203 8.66 -5.84 8.84
CA SER A 203 10.09 -6.14 8.89
C SER A 203 10.89 -4.85 8.73
N PRO A 204 11.87 -4.57 9.59
CA PRO A 204 12.80 -3.49 9.35
C PRO A 204 13.59 -3.84 8.09
N SER A 205 13.23 -3.25 6.96
CA SER A 205 14.18 -3.09 5.87
C SER A 205 15.40 -2.43 6.48
N HIS A 206 16.58 -3.06 6.45
CA HIS A 206 17.84 -2.49 6.95
C HIS A 206 18.04 -1.08 6.36
N SER A 207 17.55 -0.06 7.07
CA SER A 207 17.71 1.34 6.74
C SER A 207 18.38 2.02 7.93
N ALA A 208 19.51 1.45 8.34
CA ALA A 208 20.47 2.08 9.25
C ALA A 208 21.78 1.27 9.27
N ASP A 209 22.47 1.15 8.14
CA ASP A 209 23.94 1.29 8.20
C ASP A 209 24.22 2.78 8.03
N ILE A 210 24.15 3.48 9.17
CA ILE A 210 24.61 4.85 9.34
C ILE A 210 26.13 4.77 9.40
N SER A 211 26.80 4.61 8.24
CA SER A 211 28.27 4.69 8.16
C SER A 211 28.82 4.99 6.75
N ALA A 212 27.97 5.14 5.73
CA ALA A 212 28.43 5.60 4.43
C ALA A 212 27.44 6.62 3.83
N ASP A 213 28.00 7.79 3.55
CA ASP A 213 27.54 8.79 2.60
C ASP A 213 26.53 9.85 3.08
N ASP A 214 27.10 10.84 3.77
CA ASP A 214 26.73 12.26 3.73
C ASP A 214 26.43 12.82 2.31
N LEU A 215 26.75 12.08 1.23
CA LEU A 215 26.39 12.40 -0.15
C LEU A 215 24.91 12.09 -0.50
N ALA A 216 24.28 11.10 0.14
CA ALA A 216 22.85 10.78 -0.06
C ALA A 216 21.91 11.81 0.61
N LEU A 217 22.44 12.62 1.54
CA LEU A 217 21.71 13.70 2.21
C LEU A 217 21.50 14.91 1.29
N MET A 218 22.40 15.18 0.33
CA MET A 218 22.18 16.19 -0.70
C MET A 218 21.31 15.69 -1.86
N GLU A 219 21.38 14.41 -2.21
CA GLU A 219 20.58 13.76 -3.26
C GLU A 219 19.06 13.75 -2.94
N ARG A 220 18.70 13.77 -1.66
CA ARG A 220 17.30 13.80 -1.17
C ARG A 220 16.61 15.17 -1.21
N ALA A 221 17.33 16.27 -1.48
CA ALA A 221 16.75 17.62 -1.40
C ALA A 221 15.79 17.97 -2.57
N PHE A 222 15.84 17.21 -3.67
CA PHE A 222 15.18 17.58 -4.92
C PHE A 222 13.83 16.88 -5.16
N LEU A 223 13.59 15.72 -4.54
CA LEU A 223 12.35 14.96 -4.67
C LEU A 223 11.47 15.08 -3.42
N PRO A 224 10.13 15.12 -3.59
CA PRO A 224 9.22 15.09 -2.44
C PRO A 224 9.36 13.77 -1.68
N SER A 225 9.20 13.84 -0.36
CA SER A 225 9.21 12.67 0.52
C SER A 225 8.22 11.62 0.02
N ARG A 226 8.59 10.34 0.13
CA ARG A 226 7.70 9.21 -0.17
C ARG A 226 7.14 8.57 1.10
N ASP A 227 7.63 8.97 2.27
CA ASP A 227 7.17 8.49 3.56
C ASP A 227 6.02 9.36 4.04
N VAL A 228 4.81 8.91 3.69
CA VAL A 228 3.57 9.61 3.99
C VAL A 228 2.98 9.14 5.32
N PHE A 229 3.44 8.02 5.88
CA PHE A 229 2.82 7.40 7.06
C PHE A 229 3.50 7.79 8.39
N SER A 230 4.71 8.35 8.34
CA SER A 230 5.51 8.80 9.50
C SER A 230 5.01 10.10 10.16
N ALA A 231 3.96 10.75 9.63
CA ALA A 231 3.48 12.02 10.17
C ALA A 231 3.07 11.94 11.66
N VAL A 232 3.49 12.95 12.44
CA VAL A 232 3.20 13.10 13.87
C VAL A 232 1.68 13.10 14.08
N ALA A 233 1.20 12.06 14.75
CA ALA A 233 -0.23 11.90 15.00
C ALA A 233 -0.70 12.94 16.03
N ALA A 234 -1.91 13.47 15.82
CA ALA A 234 -2.51 14.42 16.76
C ALA A 234 -2.59 13.83 18.20
N PRO A 235 -2.53 14.67 19.24
CA PRO A 235 -2.66 14.23 20.63
C PRO A 235 -3.90 13.35 20.82
N THR A 236 -3.75 12.25 21.56
CA THR A 236 -4.81 11.26 21.76
C THR A 236 -6.08 11.83 22.39
N ALA A 237 -5.94 12.90 23.19
CA ALA A 237 -7.03 13.55 23.92
C ALA A 237 -8.12 14.19 23.03
N PHE A 238 -7.81 14.51 21.76
CA PHE A 238 -8.76 15.17 20.84
C PHE A 238 -9.26 14.26 19.72
N ARG A 239 -8.95 12.96 19.79
CA ARG A 239 -9.37 12.01 18.76
C ARG A 239 -10.83 11.63 18.96
N ASP A 240 -11.56 11.55 17.86
CA ASP A 240 -12.94 11.08 17.85
C ASP A 240 -12.99 9.57 18.04
N THR A 241 -12.96 9.11 19.29
CA THR A 241 -13.06 7.67 19.63
C THR A 241 -14.50 7.16 19.63
N THR A 242 -15.43 7.86 18.96
CA THR A 242 -16.82 7.41 18.86
C THR A 242 -16.86 6.04 18.20
N PRO A 243 -17.45 5.01 18.85
CA PRO A 243 -17.54 3.68 18.27
C PRO A 243 -18.32 3.75 16.95
N GLU A 244 -18.08 2.79 16.05
CA GLU A 244 -18.70 2.69 14.72
C GLU A 244 -18.19 3.70 13.69
N SER A 245 -17.52 4.79 14.10
CA SER A 245 -16.67 5.55 13.18
C SER A 245 -15.54 4.62 12.71
N CYS A 246 -15.49 4.27 11.42
CA CYS A 246 -14.50 3.35 10.87
C CYS A 246 -13.11 4.01 10.77
N GLN A 247 -12.65 4.67 11.84
CA GLN A 247 -11.37 5.37 11.90
C GLN A 247 -10.23 4.39 12.20
N THR A 248 -9.11 4.60 11.51
CA THR A 248 -7.89 3.83 11.69
C THR A 248 -6.80 4.69 12.31
N TYR A 249 -6.54 4.49 13.61
CA TYR A 249 -5.58 5.28 14.36
C TYR A 249 -4.13 4.84 14.18
N ASP A 250 -3.90 3.58 13.84
CA ASP A 250 -2.60 2.93 13.65
C ASP A 250 -2.31 2.65 12.17
N MET A 251 -2.63 3.64 11.32
CA MET A 251 -2.60 3.50 9.87
C MET A 251 -1.28 2.95 9.33
N ALA A 252 -0.14 3.46 9.80
CA ALA A 252 1.18 3.00 9.35
C ALA A 252 1.38 1.49 9.60
N LEU A 253 1.03 1.02 10.81
CA LEU A 253 1.18 -0.37 11.21
C LEU A 253 0.22 -1.29 10.44
N ARG A 254 -1.03 -0.87 10.26
CA ARG A 254 -2.01 -1.67 9.51
C ARG A 254 -1.69 -1.78 8.03
N VAL A 255 -1.25 -0.68 7.41
CA VAL A 255 -0.76 -0.71 6.02
C VAL A 255 0.49 -1.59 5.90
N ALA A 256 1.39 -1.54 6.89
CA ALA A 256 2.56 -2.42 6.92
C ALA A 256 2.17 -3.90 6.97
N ARG A 257 1.28 -4.27 7.90
CA ARG A 257 0.77 -5.64 8.01
C ARG A 257 0.04 -6.10 6.75
N LEU A 258 -0.80 -5.24 6.16
CA LEU A 258 -1.49 -5.55 4.91
C LEU A 258 -0.47 -5.78 3.79
N THR A 259 0.57 -4.97 3.71
CA THR A 259 1.64 -5.11 2.70
C THR A 259 2.37 -6.44 2.89
N ASP A 260 2.68 -6.84 4.12
CA ASP A 260 3.29 -8.15 4.40
C ASP A 260 2.37 -9.32 3.99
N VAL A 261 1.07 -9.21 4.26
CA VAL A 261 0.08 -10.21 3.81
C VAL A 261 0.04 -10.28 2.28
N VAL A 262 0.04 -9.13 1.58
CA VAL A 262 0.07 -9.07 0.12
C VAL A 262 1.33 -9.75 -0.42
N ILE A 263 2.51 -9.49 0.17
CA ILE A 263 3.78 -10.13 -0.21
C ILE A 263 3.66 -11.66 -0.12
N VAL A 264 3.18 -12.18 1.01
CA VAL A 264 2.99 -13.62 1.21
C VAL A 264 2.01 -14.19 0.18
N ARG A 265 0.86 -13.54 -0.02
CA ARG A 265 -0.16 -13.98 -0.98
C ARG A 265 0.37 -13.97 -2.41
N VAL A 266 1.10 -12.94 -2.82
CA VAL A 266 1.75 -12.92 -4.15
C VAL A 266 2.69 -14.11 -4.29
N SER A 267 3.50 -14.41 -3.28
CA SER A 267 4.41 -15.55 -3.28
C SER A 267 3.68 -16.88 -3.49
N GLU A 268 2.60 -17.09 -2.73
CA GLU A 268 1.73 -18.28 -2.85
C GLU A 268 1.07 -18.40 -4.23
N GLU A 269 0.53 -17.29 -4.76
CA GLU A 269 -0.11 -17.26 -6.08
C GLU A 269 0.91 -17.48 -7.21
N MET A 270 2.13 -16.94 -7.08
CA MET A 270 3.23 -17.17 -8.02
C MET A 270 3.72 -18.62 -8.00
N LEU A 271 3.82 -19.24 -6.83
CA LEU A 271 4.12 -20.67 -6.69
C LEU A 271 3.00 -21.53 -7.28
N ARG A 272 1.74 -21.17 -7.04
CA ARG A 272 0.59 -21.86 -7.64
C ARG A 272 0.62 -21.75 -9.16
N LEU A 273 0.91 -20.57 -9.71
CA LEU A 273 1.06 -20.37 -11.15
C LEU A 273 2.21 -21.21 -11.72
N ALA A 274 3.32 -21.34 -10.97
CA ALA A 274 4.44 -22.18 -11.36
C ALA A 274 4.04 -23.67 -11.39
N ASN A 275 3.24 -24.12 -10.42
CA ASN A 275 2.89 -25.53 -10.17
C ASN A 275 1.58 -25.99 -10.85
N ALA A 276 0.69 -25.09 -11.27
CA ALA A 276 -0.64 -25.42 -11.81
C ALA A 276 -0.60 -26.26 -13.10
N GLU A 277 0.55 -26.36 -13.76
CA GLU A 277 0.75 -27.20 -14.95
C GLU A 277 1.54 -28.48 -14.67
N GLY A 278 1.91 -28.76 -13.41
CA GLY A 278 2.56 -30.01 -12.99
C GLY A 278 1.58 -31.17 -12.70
N VAL A 279 0.27 -30.91 -12.76
CA VAL A 279 -0.78 -31.90 -12.39
C VAL A 279 -1.32 -32.68 -13.60
N GLY A 280 -0.91 -32.31 -14.84
CA GLY A 280 -1.16 -33.11 -16.04
C GLY A 280 0.16 -33.70 -16.53
N GLU A 281 0.27 -35.03 -16.53
CA GLU A 281 1.45 -35.77 -16.99
C GLU A 281 1.99 -35.21 -18.33
N GLY A 282 3.16 -34.57 -18.28
CA GLY A 282 3.99 -34.33 -19.47
C GLY A 282 3.65 -33.13 -20.37
N GLY A 283 2.70 -32.25 -19.99
CA GLY A 283 2.40 -31.05 -20.78
C GLY A 283 3.47 -29.97 -20.69
N ARG A 284 4.08 -29.55 -21.81
CA ARG A 284 4.94 -28.34 -21.85
C ARG A 284 4.07 -27.10 -21.66
N LYS A 285 4.49 -26.18 -20.77
CA LYS A 285 3.84 -24.87 -20.60
C LYS A 285 3.70 -24.14 -21.94
N SER A 286 2.55 -23.53 -22.22
CA SER A 286 2.41 -22.75 -23.46
C SER A 286 3.35 -21.54 -23.45
N ALA A 287 3.91 -21.17 -24.61
CA ALA A 287 4.79 -20.00 -24.72
C ALA A 287 4.14 -18.71 -24.20
N ARG A 288 2.82 -18.55 -24.39
CA ARG A 288 2.04 -17.41 -23.86
C ARG A 288 2.04 -17.37 -22.33
N LEU A 289 1.91 -18.53 -21.68
CA LEU A 289 1.91 -18.62 -20.22
C LEU A 289 3.30 -18.38 -19.63
N ILE A 290 4.35 -18.93 -20.26
CA ILE A 290 5.74 -18.63 -19.89
C ILE A 290 6.02 -17.13 -20.00
N ALA A 291 5.60 -16.50 -21.09
CA ALA A 291 5.77 -15.05 -21.28
C ALA A 291 5.01 -14.23 -20.22
N LYS A 292 3.76 -14.62 -19.91
CA LYS A 292 2.94 -13.96 -18.87
C LYS A 292 3.56 -14.11 -17.48
N GLU A 293 4.03 -15.31 -17.13
CA GLU A 293 4.71 -15.59 -15.86
C GLU A 293 5.99 -14.77 -15.72
N LYS A 294 6.83 -14.76 -16.77
CA LYS A 294 8.07 -13.95 -16.80
C LYS A 294 7.78 -12.46 -16.63
N MET A 295 6.79 -11.93 -17.37
CA MET A 295 6.39 -10.53 -17.26
C MET A 295 5.88 -10.19 -15.85
N MET A 296 5.09 -11.07 -15.23
CA MET A 296 4.57 -10.85 -13.89
C MET A 296 5.68 -10.88 -12.83
N ARG A 297 6.63 -11.82 -12.94
CA ARG A 297 7.81 -11.88 -12.07
C ARG A 297 8.64 -10.60 -12.18
N GLN A 298 8.92 -10.16 -13.41
CA GLN A 298 9.71 -8.95 -13.63
C GLN A 298 9.00 -7.73 -13.02
N ARG A 299 7.70 -7.57 -13.31
CA ARG A 299 6.90 -6.47 -12.75
C ARG A 299 6.91 -6.48 -11.22
N LEU A 300 6.76 -7.65 -10.60
CA LEU A 300 6.82 -7.77 -9.15
C LEU A 300 8.17 -7.34 -8.59
N VAL A 301 9.28 -7.81 -9.19
CA VAL A 301 10.64 -7.44 -8.76
C VAL A 301 10.86 -5.94 -8.86
N ASP A 302 10.48 -5.34 -10.00
CA ASP A 302 10.66 -3.91 -10.24
C ASP A 302 9.89 -3.07 -9.21
N GLU A 303 8.65 -3.46 -8.91
CA GLU A 303 7.79 -2.76 -7.95
C GLU A 303 8.28 -2.93 -6.50
N LEU A 304 8.64 -4.16 -6.09
CA LEU A 304 9.20 -4.40 -4.75
C LEU A 304 10.52 -3.63 -4.55
N CYS A 305 11.38 -3.60 -5.58
CA CYS A 305 12.62 -2.83 -5.55
C CYS A 305 12.36 -1.33 -5.39
N TRP A 306 11.36 -0.78 -6.10
CA TRP A 306 10.97 0.63 -5.96
C TRP A 306 10.49 0.96 -4.54
N HIS A 307 9.76 0.06 -3.91
CA HIS A 307 9.38 0.15 -2.50
C HIS A 307 10.51 -0.22 -1.53
N GLY A 308 11.67 -0.66 -2.05
CA GLY A 308 12.80 -1.26 -1.33
C GLY A 308 12.39 -2.32 -0.32
N ILE A 309 11.48 -3.18 -0.75
CA ILE A 309 11.08 -4.42 -0.09
C ILE A 309 11.97 -5.53 -0.67
N PRO A 310 12.69 -6.30 0.16
CA PRO A 310 13.59 -7.33 -0.35
C PRO A 310 12.81 -8.47 -1.02
N TYR A 311 13.20 -8.83 -2.25
CA TYR A 311 12.58 -9.93 -2.98
C TYR A 311 12.77 -11.29 -2.28
N GLN A 312 13.80 -11.45 -1.45
CA GLN A 312 14.01 -12.66 -0.65
C GLN A 312 12.84 -12.93 0.32
N ALA A 313 12.13 -11.90 0.79
CA ALA A 313 10.92 -12.05 1.60
C ALA A 313 9.76 -12.76 0.86
N VAL A 314 9.84 -12.85 -0.48
CA VAL A 314 8.86 -13.53 -1.35
C VAL A 314 9.23 -15.01 -1.59
N VAL A 315 10.49 -15.41 -1.34
CA VAL A 315 11.04 -16.71 -1.80
C VAL A 315 11.38 -17.67 -0.64
N SER A 316 11.47 -17.19 0.61
CA SER A 316 11.97 -17.95 1.77
C SER A 316 11.10 -19.10 2.32
N SER A 317 10.27 -19.78 1.51
CA SER A 317 9.48 -20.92 2.01
C SER A 317 9.87 -22.29 1.44
N ASN A 318 10.89 -22.43 0.59
CA ASN A 318 11.18 -23.71 -0.09
C ASN A 318 12.62 -24.22 -0.01
N GLU A 319 13.47 -23.73 0.89
CA GLU A 319 14.80 -24.32 1.11
C GLU A 319 14.90 -24.96 2.50
N MET A 320 14.11 -26.02 2.72
CA MET A 320 14.42 -27.00 3.77
C MET A 320 13.80 -28.35 3.40
N GLU A 321 14.61 -29.18 2.74
CA GLU A 321 14.68 -30.65 2.76
C GLU A 321 15.09 -31.19 1.38
N GLY A 322 16.38 -31.47 1.23
CA GLY A 322 16.93 -32.01 0.00
C GLY A 322 18.41 -32.35 0.09
N GLY A 323 18.79 -33.20 1.05
CA GLY A 323 19.90 -34.15 0.88
C GLY A 323 21.31 -33.69 1.27
N ASP A 324 21.84 -34.38 2.28
CA ASP A 324 23.27 -34.52 2.59
C ASP A 324 24.12 -34.91 1.37
N GLY A 325 25.37 -34.46 1.35
CA GLY A 325 26.39 -35.00 0.45
C GLY A 325 27.64 -34.13 0.27
N GLU A 326 28.49 -34.12 1.29
CA GLU A 326 29.96 -34.04 1.24
C GLU A 326 30.68 -32.98 0.36
N GLY A 327 31.46 -32.14 1.05
CA GLY A 327 32.90 -32.08 0.79
C GLY A 327 33.42 -30.95 -0.09
N ALA A 328 33.76 -29.80 0.52
CA ALA A 328 35.03 -29.11 0.29
C ALA A 328 35.16 -27.84 1.15
N ARG A 329 36.04 -27.91 2.15
CA ARG A 329 36.88 -26.79 2.63
C ARG A 329 38.33 -27.29 2.52
N PRO A 330 39.36 -26.44 2.62
CA PRO A 330 39.39 -24.97 2.59
C PRO A 330 40.48 -24.46 1.63
N CYS A 331 40.62 -23.15 1.43
CA CYS A 331 41.93 -22.53 1.21
C CYS A 331 41.91 -21.07 1.67
N ASN A 332 42.91 -20.76 2.50
CA ASN A 332 43.19 -19.49 3.13
C ASN A 332 43.69 -18.43 2.14
N ALA A 333 43.63 -17.18 2.59
CA ALA A 333 44.22 -15.99 1.99
C ALA A 333 45.74 -16.12 1.73
N PRO A 334 46.27 -15.21 0.90
CA PRO A 334 47.41 -14.40 1.36
C PRO A 334 47.18 -12.90 1.07
N THR A 335 47.24 -12.05 2.09
CA THR A 335 48.44 -11.28 2.49
C THR A 335 48.71 -10.08 1.58
N ALA A 336 48.37 -8.90 2.09
CA ALA A 336 48.79 -7.61 1.57
C ALA A 336 50.30 -7.37 1.80
N PRO A 337 50.98 -6.58 0.96
CA PRO A 337 52.19 -5.89 1.36
C PRO A 337 51.90 -4.40 1.62
N ALA A 338 52.27 -3.94 2.81
CA ALA A 338 52.48 -2.53 3.10
C ALA A 338 53.95 -2.17 2.84
N SER A 339 54.22 -1.05 2.17
CA SER A 339 55.14 0.03 2.60
C SER A 339 55.50 0.98 1.44
N ALA A 340 55.47 2.28 1.75
CA ALA A 340 55.80 3.48 0.97
C ALA A 340 57.35 3.62 0.76
N PRO A 341 57.99 4.74 0.30
CA PRO A 341 57.53 6.16 0.26
C PRO A 341 58.03 7.08 -0.91
N SER A 342 57.49 8.31 -0.90
CA SER A 342 58.03 9.63 -1.30
C SER A 342 58.63 9.90 -2.70
N ALA A 343 58.12 10.95 -3.36
CA ALA A 343 58.95 12.07 -3.86
C ALA A 343 58.09 13.31 -4.20
N GLU A 344 58.54 14.44 -3.66
CA GLU A 344 58.12 15.81 -3.93
C GLU A 344 58.49 16.28 -5.35
N THR A 345 57.73 17.24 -5.87
CA THR A 345 58.13 18.46 -6.62
C THR A 345 56.84 19.01 -7.24
N GLY A 346 56.45 20.29 -7.15
CA GLY A 346 57.20 21.51 -6.94
C GLY A 346 56.89 22.47 -8.11
N ALA A 347 56.59 23.73 -7.77
CA ALA A 347 56.41 24.91 -8.64
C ALA A 347 55.08 25.01 -9.43
N GLU A 348 54.15 25.92 -9.12
CA GLU A 348 54.19 27.40 -9.03
C GLU A 348 53.93 28.13 -10.35
N HIS A 349 53.16 29.22 -10.18
CA HIS A 349 53.14 30.49 -10.90
C HIS A 349 52.05 30.80 -11.96
N HIS A 350 51.22 31.76 -11.54
CA HIS A 350 50.85 33.03 -12.22
C HIS A 350 50.00 32.94 -13.50
N THR A 351 49.04 33.80 -13.81
CA THR A 351 48.65 35.17 -13.40
C THR A 351 47.26 35.41 -14.01
N SER A 352 46.30 35.98 -13.28
CA SER A 352 45.90 37.40 -13.31
C SER A 352 45.38 37.92 -14.68
N THR A 353 44.13 38.39 -14.70
CA THR A 353 43.57 39.62 -15.34
C THR A 353 42.04 39.41 -15.52
N GLU A 354 41.16 39.95 -14.68
CA GLU A 354 40.65 41.33 -14.57
C GLU A 354 39.88 41.87 -15.82
N ARG A 355 38.75 42.56 -15.52
CA ARG A 355 37.96 43.52 -16.35
C ARG A 355 37.03 42.94 -17.43
N LYS A 356 35.83 43.48 -17.74
CA LYS A 356 35.10 44.69 -17.33
C LYS A 356 33.66 44.65 -17.89
N GLU A 357 32.76 45.42 -17.26
CA GLU A 357 31.64 46.21 -17.86
C GLU A 357 30.50 45.51 -18.64
N ARG A 358 29.29 45.50 -18.06
CA ARG A 358 28.18 46.46 -18.29
C ARG A 358 27.62 46.48 -19.73
N LYS A 359 26.33 46.10 -19.88
CA LYS A 359 25.26 47.01 -20.33
C LYS A 359 23.88 46.34 -20.32
N CYS A 360 22.96 46.96 -19.60
CA CYS A 360 21.52 46.95 -19.89
C CYS A 360 21.26 47.65 -21.23
N VAL A 361 20.17 47.31 -21.93
CA VAL A 361 19.05 48.20 -22.32
C VAL A 361 17.88 47.32 -22.81
N PRO A 362 16.62 47.68 -22.49
CA PRO A 362 15.40 46.91 -22.82
C PRO A 362 14.68 47.44 -24.08
N VAL A 363 13.77 46.63 -24.62
CA VAL A 363 12.42 47.05 -25.09
C VAL A 363 11.43 45.95 -24.71
#